data_AF-A0A1Q6YST7-F1
#
_entry.id   AF-A0A1Q6YST7-F1
#
_cell.length_a   1.000
_cell.length_b   1.000
_cell.length_c   1.000
_cell.angle_alpha   90.00
_cell.angle_beta   90.00
_cell.angle_gamma   90.00
#
_symmetry.space_group_name_H-M   'P 1'
#
loop_
_entity.id
_entity.type
_entity.pdbx_description
1 polymer ?
#
loop_
_entity_poly.entity_id
_entity_poly.type
_entity_poly.pdbx_seq_one_letter_code
_entity_poly.pdbx_strand_id
1 'polypeptide(L)'
;MDLVAFYLLLPFLLLLALGVPIAFSISLACALFLLFSGTRIPTTVLASEMYGAVDSFTLLALPTFVLAGELLNRCELTDKLIEFCQRLVGWIRGGLAHVTVTASMLLRRRSSARSSRRRYRS
;
A
#
# COMPACT_ATOMS: atom_id res chain seq x y z
N MET A 1 31.75 4.22 -3.63
CA MET A 1 30.49 3.51 -3.37
C MET A 1 29.92 3.93 -2.02
N ASP A 2 30.75 4.07 -0.98
CA ASP A 2 30.32 4.35 0.40
C ASP A 2 29.83 5.79 0.63
N LEU A 3 30.42 6.78 -0.04
CA LEU A 3 30.00 8.19 0.04
C LEU A 3 28.58 8.44 -0.50
N VAL A 4 28.21 7.73 -1.57
CA VAL A 4 26.88 7.83 -2.18
C VAL A 4 25.82 7.22 -1.26
N ALA A 5 26.14 6.08 -0.64
CA ALA A 5 25.26 5.45 0.33
C ALA A 5 25.03 6.35 1.56
N PHE A 6 26.09 7.02 2.05
CA PHE A 6 25.96 7.95 3.19
C PHE A 6 25.10 9.17 2.83
N TYR A 7 25.27 9.73 1.63
CA TYR A 7 24.47 10.86 1.14
C TYR A 7 23.00 10.52 0.89
N LEU A 8 22.66 9.26 0.62
CA LEU A 8 21.29 8.80 0.41
C LEU A 8 20.61 8.42 1.74
N LEU A 9 21.32 7.68 2.59
CA LEU A 9 20.79 7.11 3.83
C LEU A 9 20.58 8.18 4.91
N LEU A 10 21.52 9.12 5.04
CA LEU A 10 21.48 10.16 6.07
C LEU A 10 20.24 11.06 5.95
N PRO A 11 19.92 11.68 4.80
CA PRO A 11 18.72 12.50 4.67
C PRO A 11 17.42 11.67 4.67
N PHE A 12 17.46 10.44 4.16
CA PHE A 12 16.31 9.53 4.17
C PHE A 12 15.87 9.20 5.60
N LEU A 13 16.82 8.84 6.46
CA LEU A 13 16.55 8.51 7.86
C LEU A 13 16.09 9.74 8.66
N LEU A 14 16.64 10.92 8.34
CA LEU A 14 16.28 12.18 8.98
C LEU A 14 14.86 12.65 8.61
N LEU A 15 14.45 12.52 7.34
CA LEU A 15 13.08 12.83 6.91
C LEU A 15 12.06 11.83 7.45
N LEU A 16 12.43 10.55 7.58
CA LEU A 16 11.57 9.54 8.18
C LEU A 16 11.28 9.85 9.66
N ALA A 17 12.28 10.32 10.40
CA ALA A 17 12.11 10.74 11.79
C ALA A 17 11.20 11.97 11.97
N LEU A 18 11.14 12.87 10.98
CA LEU A 18 10.23 14.02 10.98
C LEU A 18 8.79 13.68 10.53
N GLY A 19 8.50 12.44 10.11
CA GLY A 19 7.17 12.08 9.62
C GLY A 19 6.76 12.79 8.32
N VAL A 20 7.74 13.31 7.57
CA VAL A 20 7.49 14.02 6.31
C VAL A 20 7.03 13.02 5.24
N PRO A 21 6.07 13.39 4.37
CA PRO A 21 5.64 12.54 3.27
C PRO A 21 6.84 11.99 2.49
N ILE A 22 6.84 10.66 2.29
CA ILE A 22 7.91 9.87 1.65
C ILE A 22 8.31 10.44 0.27
N ALA A 23 7.38 11.11 -0.41
CA ALA A 23 7.61 11.82 -1.67
C ALA A 23 8.74 12.88 -1.58
N PHE A 24 8.84 13.61 -0.47
CA PHE A 24 9.90 14.60 -0.28
C PHE A 24 11.26 13.94 -0.04
N SER A 25 11.30 12.80 0.65
CA SER A 25 12.53 12.02 0.85
C SER A 25 13.10 11.53 -0.47
N ILE A 26 12.24 10.99 -1.33
CA ILE A 26 12.65 10.47 -2.64
C ILE A 26 13.13 11.63 -3.55
N SER A 27 12.42 12.76 -3.54
CA SER A 27 12.79 13.93 -4.33
C SER A 27 14.16 14.51 -3.93
N LEU A 28 14.39 14.68 -2.62
CA LEU A 28 15.65 15.19 -2.08
C LEU A 28 16.81 14.21 -2.32
N ALA A 29 16.57 12.91 -2.11
CA ALA A 29 17.54 11.85 -2.37
C ALA A 29 17.96 11.79 -3.84
N CYS A 30 16.99 11.95 -4.76
CA CYS A 30 17.25 12.02 -6.20
C CYS A 30 18.06 13.28 -6.57
N ALA A 31 17.67 14.45 -6.04
CA ALA A 31 18.38 15.70 -6.28
C ALA A 31 19.84 15.65 -5.78
N LEU A 32 20.06 15.10 -4.58
CA LEU A 32 21.40 14.89 -4.03
C LEU A 32 22.21 13.88 -4.84
N PHE A 33 21.58 12.78 -5.28
CA PHE A 33 22.24 11.80 -6.15
C PHE A 33 22.69 12.43 -7.48
N LEU A 34 21.85 13.24 -8.12
CA LEU A 34 22.20 13.96 -9.35
C LEU A 34 23.36 14.95 -9.17
N LEU A 35 23.39 15.65 -8.04
CA LEU A 35 24.44 16.63 -7.75
C LEU A 35 25.78 15.98 -7.41
N PHE A 36 25.78 14.87 -6.66
CA PHE A 36 27.00 14.23 -6.15
C PHE A 36 27.54 13.10 -7.02
N SER A 37 26.71 12.43 -7.83
CA SER A 37 27.15 11.26 -8.60
C SER A 37 28.00 11.63 -9.83
N GLY A 38 28.06 12.91 -10.23
CA GLY A 38 28.93 13.42 -11.31
C GLY A 38 28.72 12.76 -12.69
N THR A 39 27.75 11.84 -12.78
CA THR A 39 27.49 11.00 -13.94
C THR A 39 26.56 11.79 -14.85
N ARG A 40 26.98 12.05 -16.09
CA ARG A 40 26.12 12.58 -17.16
C ARG A 40 25.11 11.50 -17.56
N ILE A 41 24.18 11.18 -16.69
CA ILE A 41 23.02 10.37 -17.05
C ILE A 41 22.23 11.23 -18.04
N PRO A 42 21.92 10.71 -19.24
CA PRO A 42 21.07 11.42 -20.18
C PRO A 42 19.76 11.79 -19.46
N THR A 43 19.42 13.08 -19.45
CA THR A 43 18.22 13.58 -18.77
C THR A 43 16.93 12.90 -19.25
N THR A 44 16.96 12.33 -20.46
CA THR A 44 15.91 11.50 -21.04
C THR A 44 15.68 10.19 -20.27
N VAL A 45 16.74 9.48 -19.88
CA VAL A 45 16.64 8.21 -19.13
C VAL A 45 16.19 8.47 -17.69
N LEU A 46 16.69 9.54 -17.09
CA LEU A 46 16.25 9.97 -15.76
C LEU A 46 14.75 10.32 -15.76
N ALA A 47 14.30 11.11 -16.73
CA ALA A 47 12.89 11.50 -16.83
C ALA A 47 11.97 10.29 -17.03
N SER A 48 12.38 9.29 -17.82
CA SER A 48 11.59 8.06 -18.01
C SER A 48 11.48 7.21 -16.74
N GLU A 49 12.58 7.05 -15.99
CA GLU A 49 12.58 6.29 -14.73
C GLU A 49 11.77 7.01 -13.64
N MET A 50 11.85 8.34 -13.57
CA MET A 50 11.02 9.15 -12.66
C MET A 50 9.53 9.04 -13.01
N TYR A 51 9.18 9.06 -14.30
CA TYR A 51 7.80 8.88 -14.75
C TYR A 51 7.28 7.47 -14.41
N GLY A 52 8.09 6.44 -14.63
CA GLY A 52 7.77 5.06 -14.24
C GLY A 52 7.62 4.88 -12.73
N ALA A 53 8.40 5.59 -11.92
CA ALA A 53 8.25 5.57 -10.47
C ALA A 53 6.93 6.20 -10.01
N VAL A 54 6.50 7.30 -10.63
CA VAL A 54 5.22 7.97 -10.32
C VAL A 54 4.01 7.15 -10.79
N ASP A 55 4.12 6.45 -11.91
CA ASP A 55 3.08 5.53 -12.42
C ASP A 55 3.01 4.21 -11.62
N SER A 56 3.86 4.04 -10.60
CA SER A 56 3.82 2.85 -9.76
C SER A 56 2.47 2.73 -9.04
N PHE A 57 1.83 1.57 -9.20
CA PHE A 57 0.58 1.22 -8.54
C PHE A 57 0.60 1.50 -7.03
N THR A 58 1.76 1.39 -6.38
CA THR A 58 1.94 1.64 -4.94
C THR A 58 1.69 3.10 -4.56
N LEU A 59 2.16 4.06 -5.37
CA LEU A 59 2.00 5.49 -5.10
C LEU A 59 0.55 5.95 -5.26
N LEU A 60 -0.21 5.32 -6.16
CA LEU A 60 -1.64 5.57 -6.34
C LEU A 60 -2.51 4.77 -5.36
N ALA A 61 -2.03 3.62 -4.90
CA ALA A 61 -2.68 2.80 -3.87
C ALA A 61 -2.68 3.47 -2.49
N LEU A 62 -1.62 4.17 -2.10
CA LEU A 62 -1.52 4.84 -0.79
C LEU A 62 -2.64 5.88 -0.58
N PRO A 63 -2.86 6.85 -1.48
CA PRO A 63 -3.92 7.84 -1.35
C PRO A 63 -5.32 7.21 -1.45
N THR A 64 -5.53 6.26 -2.36
CA THR A 64 -6.83 5.58 -2.49
C THR A 64 -7.16 4.72 -1.27
N PHE A 65 -6.16 4.14 -0.61
CA PHE A 65 -6.34 3.42 0.65
C PHE A 65 -6.67 4.37 1.81
N VAL A 66 -5.98 5.51 1.92
CA VAL A 66 -6.30 6.54 2.93
C VAL A 66 -7.70 7.09 2.69
N LEU A 67 -8.07 7.39 1.44
CA LEU A 67 -9.41 7.87 1.08
C LEU A 67 -10.48 6.81 1.38
N ALA A 68 -10.22 5.54 1.08
CA ALA A 68 -11.11 4.43 1.44
C ALA A 68 -11.26 4.31 2.95
N GLY A 69 -10.16 4.40 3.71
CA GLY A 69 -10.19 4.41 5.17
C GLY A 69 -11.06 5.53 5.74
N GLU A 70 -10.91 6.73 5.20
CA GLU A 70 -11.74 7.89 5.59
C GLU A 70 -13.20 7.72 5.16
N LEU A 71 -13.47 7.12 4.00
CA LEU A 71 -14.83 6.79 3.55
C LEU A 71 -15.48 5.73 4.46
N LEU A 72 -14.75 4.69 4.85
CA LEU A 72 -15.20 3.67 5.81
C LEU A 72 -15.51 4.26 7.19
N ASN A 73 -14.73 5.27 7.61
CA ASN A 73 -14.95 6.00 8.85
C ASN A 73 -16.19 6.91 8.75
N ARG A 74 -16.33 7.67 7.66
CA ARG A 74 -17.44 8.61 7.45
C ARG A 74 -18.78 7.97 7.13
N CYS A 75 -18.79 6.81 6.45
CA CYS A 75 -20.03 6.12 6.12
C CYS A 75 -20.66 5.37 7.31
N GLU A 76 -20.04 5.40 8.50
CA GLU A 76 -20.37 4.54 9.66
C GLU A 76 -20.44 3.04 9.27
N LEU A 77 -19.88 2.69 8.10
CA LEU A 77 -19.92 1.34 7.54
C LEU A 77 -19.14 0.40 8.44
N THR A 78 -18.08 0.91 9.07
CA THR A 78 -17.31 0.17 10.07
C THR A 78 -18.20 -0.23 11.24
N ASP A 79 -18.97 0.69 11.82
CA ASP A 79 -19.87 0.39 12.95
C ASP A 79 -21.02 -0.53 12.54
N LYS A 80 -21.64 -0.28 11.38
CA LYS A 80 -22.69 -1.14 10.81
C LYS A 80 -22.18 -2.56 10.54
N LEU A 81 -20.94 -2.69 10.03
CA LEU A 81 -20.33 -3.98 9.74
C LEU A 81 -19.95 -4.72 11.03
N ILE A 82 -19.47 -4.00 12.04
CA ILE A 82 -19.17 -4.56 13.36
C ILE A 82 -20.47 -5.01 14.04
N GLU A 83 -21.53 -4.20 14.05
CA GLU A 83 -22.83 -4.57 14.61
C GLU A 83 -23.43 -5.78 13.85
N PHE A 84 -23.33 -5.81 12.52
CA PHE A 84 -23.75 -6.95 11.71
C PHE A 84 -22.95 -8.23 12.03
N CYS A 85 -21.63 -8.12 12.17
CA CYS A 85 -20.79 -9.24 12.61
C CYS A 85 -21.14 -9.69 14.04
N GLN A 86 -21.39 -8.75 14.95
CA GLN A 86 -21.85 -9.04 16.31
C GLN A 86 -23.23 -9.70 16.33
N ARG A 87 -24.15 -9.31 15.44
CA ARG A 87 -25.46 -9.98 15.32
C ARG A 87 -25.34 -11.39 14.73
N LEU A 88 -24.38 -11.61 13.83
CA LEU A 88 -24.14 -12.90 13.22
C LEU A 88 -23.37 -13.88 14.11
N VAL A 89 -22.52 -13.39 15.03
CA VAL A 89 -21.59 -14.26 15.79
C VAL A 89 -21.54 -13.94 17.30
N GLY A 90 -22.27 -12.94 17.77
CA GLY A 90 -22.27 -12.44 19.16
C GLY A 90 -22.89 -13.37 20.21
N TRP A 91 -23.50 -14.48 19.78
CA TRP A 91 -23.97 -15.57 20.65
C TRP A 91 -22.84 -16.34 21.36
N ILE A 92 -21.56 -16.15 20.98
CA ILE A 92 -20.41 -16.87 21.54
C ILE A 92 -19.47 -15.89 22.28
N ARG A 93 -19.29 -16.07 23.59
CA ARG A 93 -18.26 -15.38 24.40
C ARG A 93 -16.86 -15.74 23.87
N GLY A 94 -16.17 -14.77 23.25
CA GLY A 94 -14.92 -14.96 22.49
C GLY A 94 -15.03 -14.72 20.97
N GLY A 95 -16.19 -14.24 20.49
CA GLY A 95 -16.62 -14.27 19.09
C GLY A 95 -15.72 -13.65 18.01
N LEU A 96 -14.86 -12.67 18.31
CA LEU A 96 -13.99 -12.03 17.29
C LEU A 96 -13.09 -13.04 16.56
N ALA A 97 -12.48 -13.99 17.28
CA ALA A 97 -11.62 -15.00 16.66
C ALA A 97 -12.39 -15.95 15.74
N HIS A 98 -13.60 -16.36 16.12
CA HIS A 98 -14.45 -17.22 15.32
C HIS A 98 -15.05 -16.50 14.10
N VAL A 99 -15.36 -15.21 14.20
CA VAL A 99 -15.82 -14.38 13.06
C VAL A 99 -14.75 -14.35 11.98
N THR A 100 -13.49 -14.04 12.35
CA THR A 100 -12.39 -13.88 11.39
C THR A 100 -12.11 -15.19 10.64
N VAL A 101 -12.09 -16.32 11.36
CA VAL A 101 -11.88 -17.65 10.73
C VAL A 101 -13.03 -18.01 9.79
N THR A 102 -14.27 -17.79 10.20
CA THR A 102 -15.46 -18.12 9.39
C THR A 102 -15.54 -17.22 8.15
N ALA A 103 -15.19 -15.94 8.27
CA ALA A 103 -15.11 -14.99 7.17
C ALA A 103 -14.06 -15.40 6.12
N SER A 104 -12.83 -15.74 6.55
CA SER A 104 -11.77 -16.22 5.65
C SER A 104 -12.16 -17.50 4.91
N MET A 105 -12.85 -18.43 5.59
CA MET A 105 -13.35 -19.67 4.96
C MET A 105 -14.41 -19.39 3.87
N LEU A 106 -15.30 -18.43 4.12
CA LEU A 106 -16.34 -18.01 3.17
C LEU A 106 -15.77 -17.31 1.92
N LEU A 107 -14.81 -16.40 2.13
CA LEU A 107 -14.08 -15.70 1.07
C LEU A 107 -13.34 -16.69 0.15
N ARG A 108 -12.63 -17.66 0.74
CA ARG A 108 -11.96 -18.73 -0.01
C ARG A 108 -12.93 -19.49 -0.91
N ARG A 109 -14.10 -19.89 -0.38
CA ARG A 109 -15.11 -20.65 -1.14
C ARG A 109 -15.63 -19.90 -2.37
N ARG A 110 -15.87 -18.58 -2.26
CA ARG A 110 -16.33 -17.77 -3.41
C ARG A 110 -15.25 -17.62 -4.48
N SER A 111 -13.97 -17.56 -4.08
CA SER A 111 -12.84 -17.56 -5.01
C SER A 111 -12.71 -18.90 -5.76
N SER A 112 -12.83 -20.03 -5.06
CA SER A 112 -12.73 -21.38 -5.67
C SER A 112 -13.89 -21.73 -6.61
N ALA A 113 -15.10 -21.19 -6.37
CA ALA A 113 -16.28 -21.50 -7.16
C ALA A 113 -16.29 -20.83 -8.56
N ARG A 114 -15.39 -19.87 -8.81
CA ARG A 114 -15.30 -19.18 -10.11
C ARG A 114 -14.19 -19.72 -11.01
N SER A 115 -13.24 -20.52 -10.50
CA SER A 115 -12.19 -21.14 -11.33
C SER A 115 -12.59 -22.49 -11.94
N SER A 116 -13.64 -23.16 -11.44
CA SER A 116 -14.08 -24.47 -11.97
C SER A 116 -15.04 -24.40 -13.16
N ARG A 117 -15.61 -23.23 -13.48
CA ARG A 117 -16.51 -23.05 -14.64
C ARG A 117 -15.81 -22.74 -15.97
N ARG A 118 -14.49 -22.57 -15.99
CA ARG A 118 -13.71 -22.38 -17.23
C ARG A 118 -13.05 -23.64 -17.77
N ARG A 119 -13.14 -24.77 -17.06
CA ARG A 119 -12.50 -26.06 -17.44
C ARG A 119 -13.47 -27.11 -18.01
N TYR A 120 -14.68 -26.69 -18.39
CA TYR A 120 -15.70 -27.53 -19.04
C TYR A 120 -16.26 -26.88 -20.32
N ARG A 121 -15.43 -26.07 -21.00
CA ARG A 121 -15.74 -25.47 -22.31
C ARG A 121 -14.53 -25.57 -23.23
N SER A 122 -13.97 -26.77 -23.33
CA SER A 122 -12.99 -27.21 -24.33
C SER A 122 -13.23 -28.68 -24.60
#